data_AF-A0A0S3SY59-F1
#
_entry.id   AF-A0A0S3SY59-F1
#
_cell.length_a   1.000
_cell.length_b   1.000
_cell.length_c   1.000
_cell.angle_alpha   90.00
_cell.angle_beta   90.00
_cell.angle_gamma   90.00
#
_symmetry.space_group_name_H-M   'P 1'
#
loop_
_entity.id
_entity.type
_entity.pdbx_description
1 polymer ?
#
loop_
_entity_poly.entity_id
_entity_poly.type
_entity_poly.pdbx_seq_one_letter_code
_entity_poly.pdbx_strand_id
1 'polypeptide(L)'
;MRGLCDKGEVKEALNLHDKVVALGFRLDKITYGTLINGLSKIGETEAGIKLLRTIQGRSTVMYNIIIDSLLKEKHSKEAYDLYSEMVIKEISPDVCYL
;
A
#
# COMPACT_ATOMS: atom_id res chain seq x y z
N MET A 1 -5.76 0.28 13.82
CA MET A 1 -4.72 0.28 12.77
C MET A 1 -4.17 1.68 12.53
N ARG A 2 -4.99 2.66 12.11
CA ARG A 2 -4.53 4.05 11.90
C ARG A 2 -3.70 4.62 13.05
N GLY A 3 -4.23 4.60 14.28
CA GLY A 3 -3.49 5.10 15.44
C GLY A 3 -2.17 4.36 15.74
N LEU A 4 -2.00 3.11 15.32
CA LEU A 4 -0.72 2.38 15.45
C LEU A 4 0.27 2.83 14.35
N CYS A 5 -0.20 2.95 13.10
CA CYS A 5 0.62 3.46 12.00
C CYS A 5 1.09 4.90 12.24
N ASP A 6 0.24 5.76 12.81
CA ASP A 6 0.57 7.15 13.13
C ASP A 6 1.65 7.26 14.23
N LYS A 7 1.75 6.24 15.10
CA LYS A 7 2.81 6.12 16.11
C LYS A 7 4.08 5.43 15.58
N GLY A 8 4.10 4.99 14.32
CA GLY A 8 5.19 4.19 13.76
C GLY A 8 5.16 2.71 14.16
N GLU A 9 4.13 2.26 14.88
CA GLU A 9 3.93 0.88 15.34
C GLU A 9 3.33 0.00 14.21
N VAL A 10 3.88 0.11 13.00
CA VAL A 10 3.33 -0.53 11.77
C VAL A 10 3.30 -2.06 11.90
N LYS A 11 4.29 -2.66 12.55
CA LYS A 11 4.33 -4.11 12.81
C LYS A 11 3.16 -4.59 13.69
N GLU A 12 2.80 -3.81 14.71
CA GLU A 12 1.64 -4.11 15.54
C GLU A 12 0.33 -3.94 14.77
N ALA A 13 0.27 -2.93 13.90
CA ALA A 13 -0.86 -2.72 13.01
C ALA A 13 -1.07 -3.91 12.05
N LEU A 14 0.02 -4.50 11.53
CA LEU A 14 -0.02 -5.70 10.69
C LEU A 14 -0.41 -6.96 11.47
N ASN A 15 0.13 -7.15 12.68
CA ASN A 15 -0.31 -8.25 13.54
C ASN A 15 -1.81 -8.16 13.86
N LEU A 16 -2.33 -6.95 14.07
CA LEU A 16 -3.77 -6.74 14.26
C LEU A 16 -4.55 -7.04 12.96
N HIS A 17 -4.03 -6.62 11.81
CA HIS A 17 -4.59 -6.95 10.50
C HIS A 17 -4.73 -8.46 10.32
N ASP A 18 -3.67 -9.23 10.56
CA ASP A 18 -3.69 -10.68 10.35
C ASP A 18 -4.71 -11.37 11.25
N LYS A 19 -4.81 -10.92 12.51
CA LYS A 19 -5.82 -11.42 13.46
C LYS A 19 -7.24 -11.15 12.99
N VAL A 20 -7.57 -9.93 12.57
CA VAL A 20 -8.95 -9.60 12.17
C VAL A 20 -9.33 -10.27 10.85
N VAL A 21 -8.40 -10.40 9.91
CA VAL A 21 -8.62 -11.13 8.66
C VAL A 21 -8.80 -12.62 8.92
N ALA A 22 -8.00 -13.22 9.83
CA ALA A 22 -8.16 -14.63 10.23
C ALA A 22 -9.51 -14.91 10.92
N LEU A 23 -10.09 -13.90 11.57
CA LEU A 23 -11.44 -13.96 12.13
C LEU A 23 -12.56 -13.75 11.09
N GLY A 24 -12.21 -13.56 9.82
CA GLY A 24 -13.17 -13.38 8.72
C GLY A 24 -13.63 -11.93 8.50
N PHE A 25 -13.06 -10.95 9.21
CA PHE A 25 -13.41 -9.55 8.99
C PHE A 25 -12.81 -9.04 7.70
N ARG A 26 -13.64 -8.37 6.90
CA ARG A 26 -13.20 -7.64 5.72
C ARG A 26 -12.87 -6.19 6.10
N LEU A 27 -11.63 -5.81 5.86
CA LEU A 27 -11.17 -4.43 6.05
C LEU A 27 -11.48 -3.58 4.83
N ASP A 28 -11.62 -2.27 5.05
CA ASP A 28 -11.90 -1.31 3.99
C ASP A 28 -10.62 -0.80 3.29
N LYS A 29 -10.82 -0.10 2.17
CA LYS A 29 -9.73 0.47 1.37
C LYS A 29 -8.91 1.49 2.17
N ILE A 30 -9.55 2.22 3.08
CA ILE A 30 -8.90 3.26 3.89
C ILE A 30 -7.87 2.62 4.85
N THR A 31 -8.26 1.52 5.48
CA THR A 31 -7.41 0.76 6.41
C THR A 31 -6.18 0.22 5.70
N TYR A 32 -6.37 -0.40 4.53
CA TYR A 32 -5.25 -0.88 3.72
C TYR A 32 -4.34 0.23 3.22
N GLY A 33 -4.88 1.36 2.74
CA GLY A 33 -4.08 2.52 2.36
C GLY A 33 -3.26 3.06 3.53
N THR A 34 -3.81 3.00 4.75
CA THR A 34 -3.09 3.40 5.97
C THR A 34 -1.92 2.46 6.29
N LEU A 35 -2.13 1.14 6.19
CA LEU A 35 -1.07 0.15 6.40
C LEU A 35 0.05 0.26 5.35
N ILE A 36 -0.32 0.39 4.08
CA ILE A 36 0.63 0.55 2.96
C ILE A 36 1.45 1.83 3.15
N ASN A 37 0.81 2.96 3.48
CA ASN A 37 1.51 4.21 3.78
C ASN A 37 2.46 4.06 4.97
N GLY A 38 2.04 3.35 6.02
CA GLY A 38 2.88 3.04 7.17
C GLY A 38 4.14 2.27 6.76
N LEU A 39 3.98 1.22 5.96
CA LEU A 39 5.07 0.40 5.43
C LEU A 39 6.05 1.23 4.58
N SER A 40 5.54 2.04 3.65
CA SER A 40 6.36 2.94 2.84
C SER A 40 7.16 3.94 3.67
N LYS A 41 6.56 4.52 4.73
CA LYS A 41 7.25 5.48 5.61
C LYS A 41 8.40 4.88 6.41
N ILE A 42 8.38 3.58 6.69
CA ILE A 42 9.44 2.88 7.42
C ILE A 42 10.44 2.18 6.47
N GLY A 43 10.34 2.40 5.16
CA GLY A 43 11.21 1.79 4.15
C GLY A 43 10.91 0.31 3.87
N GLU A 44 9.79 -0.22 4.35
CA GLU A 44 9.37 -1.61 4.12
C GLU A 44 8.48 -1.70 2.85
N THR A 45 8.95 -1.06 1.77
CA THR A 45 8.19 -0.91 0.51
C THR A 45 7.82 -2.25 -0.11
N GLU A 46 8.71 -3.24 -0.04
CA GLU A 46 8.45 -4.61 -0.53
C GLU A 46 7.28 -5.29 0.23
N ALA A 47 7.20 -5.09 1.55
CA ALA A 47 6.06 -5.57 2.32
C ALA A 47 4.77 -4.84 1.92
N GLY A 48 4.87 -3.54 1.58
CA GLY A 48 3.78 -2.75 1.02
C GLY A 48 3.26 -3.34 -0.30
N ILE A 49 4.15 -3.74 -1.21
CA ILE A 49 3.79 -4.40 -2.49
C ILE A 49 3.06 -5.71 -2.23
N LYS A 50 3.56 -6.54 -1.31
CA LYS A 50 2.92 -7.81 -0.95
C LYS A 50 1.51 -7.58 -0.43
N LEU A 51 1.33 -6.64 0.51
CA LEU A 51 0.01 -6.28 1.04
C LEU A 51 -0.92 -5.73 -0.04
N LEU A 52 -0.42 -4.88 -0.94
CA LEU A 52 -1.20 -4.39 -2.08
C LEU A 52 -1.77 -5.56 -2.88
N ARG A 53 -0.95 -6.56 -3.20
CA ARG A 53 -1.33 -7.72 -4.02
C ARG A 53 -2.36 -8.65 -3.37
N THR A 54 -2.55 -8.62 -2.05
CA THR A 54 -3.59 -9.41 -1.37
C THR A 54 -4.97 -8.76 -1.44
N ILE A 55 -5.06 -7.48 -1.82
CA ILE A 55 -6.31 -6.72 -1.80
C ILE A 55 -7.06 -6.89 -3.12
N GLN A 56 -8.32 -7.31 -3.04
CA GLN A 56 -9.25 -7.22 -4.18
C GLN A 56 -9.79 -5.79 -4.30
N GLY A 57 -9.83 -5.25 -5.52
CA GLY A 57 -10.34 -3.88 -5.76
C GLY A 57 -9.41 -2.78 -5.23
N ARG A 58 -8.09 -2.97 -5.41
CA ARG A 58 -7.04 -1.97 -5.14
C ARG A 58 -7.44 -0.60 -5.69
N SER A 59 -7.12 0.45 -4.93
CA SER A 59 -7.32 1.83 -5.39
C SER A 59 -6.02 2.43 -5.89
N THR A 60 -6.16 3.44 -6.75
CA THR A 60 -5.08 4.31 -7.18
C THR A 60 -4.23 4.81 -6.03
N VAL A 61 -4.86 5.29 -4.96
CA VAL A 61 -4.14 5.83 -3.80
C VAL A 61 -3.11 4.83 -3.26
N MET A 62 -3.46 3.54 -3.21
CA MET A 62 -2.53 2.50 -2.74
C MET A 62 -1.35 2.29 -3.69
N TYR A 63 -1.61 2.32 -5.00
CA TYR A 63 -0.55 2.24 -6.01
C TYR A 63 0.38 3.45 -5.94
N ASN A 64 -0.17 4.66 -5.91
CA ASN A 64 0.60 5.89 -5.88
C ASN A 64 1.51 5.98 -4.65
N ILE A 65 1.05 5.52 -3.48
CA ILE A 65 1.89 5.46 -2.27
C ILE A 65 3.15 4.61 -2.51
N ILE A 66 2.99 3.42 -3.10
CA ILE A 66 4.11 2.50 -3.32
C ILE A 66 5.03 3.00 -4.44
N ILE A 67 4.45 3.52 -5.53
CA ILE A 67 5.21 4.10 -6.65
C ILE A 67 6.09 5.26 -6.14
N ASP A 68 5.52 6.17 -5.36
CA ASP A 68 6.26 7.28 -4.74
C ASP A 68 7.38 6.77 -3.81
N SER A 69 7.11 5.74 -3.01
CA SER A 69 8.11 5.09 -2.16
C SER A 69 9.28 4.51 -2.96
N LEU A 70 8.99 3.75 -4.03
CA LEU A 70 10.00 3.17 -4.92
C LEU A 70 10.83 4.24 -5.62
N LEU A 71 10.21 5.35 -6.06
CA LEU A 71 10.92 6.47 -6.68
C LEU A 71 11.88 7.14 -5.69
N LYS A 72 11.46 7.34 -4.44
CA LYS A 72 12.32 7.88 -3.36
C LYS A 72 13.48 6.94 -3.02
N GLU A 73 13.25 5.64 -3.10
CA GLU A 73 14.26 4.58 -2.92
C GLU A 73 15.13 4.35 -4.18
N LYS A 74 14.88 5.09 -5.27
CA LYS A 74 15.58 4.96 -6.57
C LYS A 74 15.36 3.61 -7.29
N HIS A 75 14.27 2.91 -6.96
CA HIS A 75 13.82 1.69 -7.64
C HIS A 75 12.93 2.01 -8.85
N SER A 76 13.44 2.83 -9.78
CA SER A 76 12.63 3.40 -10.87
C SER A 76 12.01 2.36 -11.81
N LYS A 77 12.69 1.22 -12.02
CA LYS A 77 12.16 0.14 -12.86
C LYS A 77 10.92 -0.49 -12.22
N GLU A 78 10.98 -0.82 -10.93
CA GLU A 78 9.86 -1.40 -10.20
C GLU A 78 8.68 -0.42 -10.10
N ALA A 79 8.97 0.87 -9.91
CA ALA A 79 7.97 1.92 -9.94
C ALA A 79 7.22 1.95 -11.29
N TYR A 80 7.96 1.86 -12.40
CA TYR A 80 7.40 1.83 -13.75
C TYR A 80 6.58 0.56 -14.01
N ASP A 81 7.07 -0.61 -13.58
CA ASP A 81 6.37 -1.88 -13.73
C ASP A 81 5.04 -1.85 -12.96
N LEU A 82 5.03 -1.28 -11.75
CA LEU A 82 3.83 -1.16 -10.93
C LEU A 82 2.84 -0.12 -11.48
N TYR A 83 3.33 0.99 -12.04
CA TYR A 83 2.50 1.96 -12.76
C TYR A 83 1.86 1.32 -14.00
N SER A 84 2.63 0.57 -14.78
CA SER A 84 2.11 -0.14 -15.95
C SER A 84 1.04 -1.16 -15.57
N GLU A 85 1.23 -1.91 -14.47
CA GLU A 85 0.22 -2.82 -13.92
C GLU A 85 -1.08 -2.08 -13.58
N MET A 86 -0.99 -0.92 -12.93
CA MET A 86 -2.13 -0.09 -12.55
C MET A 86 -2.94 0.35 -13.79
N VAL A 87 -2.25 0.82 -14.83
CA VAL A 87 -2.87 1.26 -16.10
C VAL A 87 -3.54 0.10 -16.82
N ILE A 88 -2.87 -1.06 -16.93
CA ILE A 88 -3.43 -2.26 -17.59
C ILE A 88 -4.69 -2.76 -16.89
N LYS A 89 -4.78 -2.60 -15.56
CA LYS A 89 -5.95 -3.00 -14.77
C LYS A 89 -7.08 -1.98 -14.80
N GLU A 90 -6.95 -0.93 -15.61
CA GLU A 90 -7.90 0.19 -15.69
C GLU A 90 -8.16 0.86 -14.33
N ILE A 91 -7.20 0.73 -13.40
CA ILE A 91 -7.23 1.42 -12.11
C ILE A 91 -6.66 2.81 -12.42
N SER A 92 -7.52 3.72 -12.86
CA SER A 92 -7.08 5.03 -13.34
C SER A 92 -6.34 5.79 -12.25
N PRO A 93 -5.04 6.12 -12.44
CA PRO A 93 -4.38 7.04 -11.54
C PRO A 93 -5.12 8.39 -11.55
N ASP A 94 -5.64 8.82 -10.40
CA ASP A 94 -5.79 10.22 -10.03
C ASP A 94 -4.49 10.93 -10.43
N VAL A 95 -4.54 11.53 -11.61
CA VAL A 95 -3.39 12.14 -12.29
C VAL A 95 -2.97 13.34 -11.44
N CYS A 96 -1.89 13.20 -10.66
CA CYS A 96 -1.12 14.35 -10.22
C CYS A 96 -0.20 14.74 -11.37
N TYR A 97 -0.52 15.85 -12.04
CA TYR A 97 0.40 16.52 -12.96
C TYR A 97 1.66 16.95 -12.19
N LEU A 98 2.82 16.65 -12.80
CA LEU A 98 4.17 17.05 -12.36
C LEU A 98 4.29 18.56 -12.13
#